data_AF-A0A6A8LS86-F1
#
_entry.id   AF-A0A6A8LS86-F1
#
_cell.length_a   1.000
_cell.length_b   1.000
_cell.length_c   1.000
_cell.angle_alpha   90.00
_cell.angle_beta   90.00
_cell.angle_gamma   90.00
#
_symmetry.space_group_name_H-M   'P 1'
#
loop_
_entity.id
_entity.type
_entity.pdbx_description
1 polymer ?
#
loop_
_entity_poly.entity_id
_entity_poly.type
_entity_poly.pdbx_seq_one_letter_code
_entity_poly.pdbx_strand_id
1 'polypeptide(L)'
;MDLSKRLFKQEPKKVEMKKQPFYRNKVALALRALSILNVVLILAIFLRATYLYIYLGWTISTGAFLVALLGTIAIIIIEVLHDKAVDYGNKIYNQKREF
;
A
#
# COMPACT_ATOMS: atom_id res chain seq x y z
N MET A 1 33.31 -37.78 -24.72
CA MET A 1 32.15 -36.88 -24.52
C MET A 1 32.23 -36.33 -23.11
N ASP A 2 32.56 -35.05 -23.01
CA ASP A 2 33.06 -34.41 -21.79
C ASP A 2 31.91 -34.14 -20.78
N LEU A 3 31.97 -34.78 -19.62
CA LEU A 3 31.01 -34.63 -18.51
C LEU A 3 31.02 -33.21 -17.93
N SER A 4 32.10 -32.45 -18.13
CA SER A 4 32.19 -31.06 -17.64
C SER A 4 31.12 -30.17 -18.28
N LYS A 5 30.80 -30.37 -19.57
CA LYS A 5 29.78 -29.58 -20.29
C LYS A 5 28.34 -29.80 -19.79
N ARG A 6 28.08 -30.88 -19.04
CA ARG A 6 26.75 -31.15 -18.47
C ARG A 6 26.57 -30.51 -17.08
N LEU A 7 27.65 -30.32 -16.33
CA LEU A 7 27.63 -29.65 -15.02
C LEU A 7 27.53 -28.13 -15.13
N PHE A 8 28.13 -27.52 -16.17
CA PHE A 8 28.08 -26.06 -16.37
C PHE A 8 26.81 -25.54 -17.05
N LYS A 9 25.89 -26.42 -17.50
CA LYS A 9 24.62 -26.02 -18.14
C LYS A 9 23.44 -25.95 -17.16
N GLN A 10 23.72 -25.88 -15.87
CA GLN A 10 22.75 -25.42 -14.87
C GLN A 10 23.19 -24.05 -14.38
N GLU A 11 23.15 -23.06 -15.27
CA GLU A 11 22.92 -21.70 -14.78
C GLU A 11 21.64 -21.75 -13.92
N PRO A 12 21.64 -21.23 -12.69
CA PRO A 12 20.43 -21.20 -11.90
C PRO A 12 19.41 -20.43 -12.74
N LYS A 13 18.39 -21.14 -13.22
CA LYS A 13 17.28 -20.58 -13.98
C LYS A 13 16.83 -19.37 -13.19
N LYS A 14 17.15 -18.15 -13.66
CA LYS A 14 16.74 -16.91 -13.02
C LYS A 14 15.23 -17.00 -12.94
N VAL A 15 14.70 -17.32 -11.76
CA VAL A 15 13.26 -17.33 -11.54
C VAL A 15 12.87 -15.87 -11.63
N GLU A 16 12.44 -15.45 -12.82
CA GLU A 16 11.80 -14.14 -12.98
C GLU A 16 10.64 -14.09 -11.99
N MET A 17 10.82 -13.35 -10.90
CA MET A 17 9.75 -13.11 -9.94
C MET A 17 8.63 -12.37 -10.66
N LYS A 18 7.64 -13.12 -11.14
CA LYS A 18 6.46 -12.52 -11.76
C LYS A 18 5.61 -11.93 -10.65
N LYS A 19 5.54 -10.60 -10.60
CA LYS A 19 4.66 -9.89 -9.67
C LYS A 19 3.23 -10.38 -9.85
N GLN A 20 2.54 -10.64 -8.75
CA GLN A 20 1.12 -10.96 -8.78
C GLN A 20 0.36 -9.74 -9.32
N PRO A 21 -0.57 -9.92 -10.27
CA PRO A 21 -1.42 -8.82 -10.70
C PRO A 21 -2.16 -8.22 -9.51
N PHE A 22 -2.13 -6.89 -9.39
CA PHE A 22 -2.63 -6.12 -8.24
C PHE A 22 -4.06 -6.50 -7.82
N TYR A 23 -4.95 -6.73 -8.80
CA TYR A 23 -6.35 -7.10 -8.59
C TYR A 23 -6.56 -8.49 -7.94
N ARG A 24 -5.53 -9.34 -7.94
CA ARG A 24 -5.64 -10.70 -7.41
C ARG A 24 -5.43 -10.74 -5.88
N ASN A 25 -4.77 -9.73 -5.31
CA ASN A 25 -4.63 -9.58 -3.88
C ASN A 25 -5.76 -8.68 -3.34
N LYS A 26 -6.87 -9.32 -2.95
CA LYS A 26 -8.06 -8.61 -2.42
C LYS A 26 -7.74 -7.72 -1.22
N VAL A 27 -6.77 -8.12 -0.40
CA VAL A 27 -6.33 -7.36 0.78
C VAL A 27 -5.59 -6.09 0.36
N ALA A 28 -4.65 -6.19 -0.59
CA ALA A 28 -3.97 -5.02 -1.13
C ALA A 28 -4.95 -4.05 -1.83
N LEU A 29 -5.92 -4.58 -2.57
CA LEU A 29 -6.97 -3.77 -3.20
C LEU A 29 -7.81 -3.02 -2.16
N ALA A 30 -8.26 -3.70 -1.10
CA ALA A 30 -9.03 -3.08 -0.01
C ALA A 30 -8.22 -2.00 0.74
N LEU A 31 -6.94 -2.26 1.01
CA LEU A 31 -6.02 -1.29 1.62
C LEU A 31 -5.85 -0.05 0.75
N ARG A 32 -5.76 -0.22 -0.58
CA ARG A 32 -5.68 0.91 -1.53
C ARG A 32 -6.95 1.74 -1.54
N ALA A 33 -8.12 1.09 -1.54
CA ALA A 33 -9.40 1.76 -1.48
C ALA A 33 -9.58 2.54 -0.16
N LEU A 34 -9.17 1.95 0.96
CA LEU A 34 -9.17 2.62 2.27
C LEU A 34 -8.23 3.82 2.32
N SER A 35 -7.04 3.72 1.72
CA SER A 35 -6.11 4.86 1.61
C SER A 35 -6.75 6.02 0.82
N ILE A 36 -7.32 5.74 -0.35
CA ILE A 36 -8.00 6.75 -1.18
C ILE A 36 -9.18 7.38 -0.42
N LEU A 37 -9.99 6.57 0.24
CA LEU A 37 -11.12 7.04 1.04
C LEU A 37 -10.65 7.99 2.16
N ASN A 38 -9.58 7.64 2.86
CA ASN A 38 -9.00 8.47 3.92
C ASN A 38 -8.47 9.81 3.37
N VAL A 39 -7.82 9.83 2.20
CA VAL A 39 -7.36 11.07 1.57
C VAL A 39 -8.56 12.00 1.29
N VAL A 40 -9.64 11.47 0.72
CA VAL A 40 -10.87 12.25 0.45
C VAL A 40 -11.48 12.77 1.75
N LEU A 41 -11.51 11.94 2.80
CA LEU A 41 -12.05 12.31 4.10
C LEU A 41 -11.26 13.47 4.73
N ILE A 42 -9.94 13.42 4.70
CA ILE A 42 -9.06 14.48 5.21
C ILE A 42 -9.27 15.78 4.43
N LEU A 43 -9.39 15.71 3.10
CA LEU A 43 -9.72 16.87 2.26
C LEU A 43 -11.05 17.51 2.67
N ALA A 44 -12.08 16.70 2.92
CA ALA A 44 -13.38 17.19 3.37
C ALA A 44 -13.31 17.83 4.77
N ILE A 45 -12.57 17.21 5.70
CA ILE A 45 -12.33 17.75 7.04
C ILE A 45 -11.56 19.06 6.97
N PHE A 46 -10.54 19.15 6.10
CA PHE A 46 -9.76 20.36 5.90
C PHE A 46 -10.59 21.51 5.30
N LEU A 47 -11.43 21.22 4.30
CA LEU A 47 -12.38 22.21 3.76
C LEU A 47 -13.34 22.70 4.85
N ARG A 48 -13.89 21.78 5.64
CA ARG A 48 -14.79 22.11 6.75
C ARG A 48 -14.08 22.91 7.84
N ALA A 49 -12.83 22.58 8.17
CA ALA A 49 -11.99 23.33 9.11
C ALA A 49 -11.78 24.76 8.63
N THR A 50 -11.44 24.94 7.35
CA THR A 50 -11.24 26.24 6.72
C THR A 50 -12.53 27.07 6.72
N TYR A 51 -13.66 26.45 6.40
CA TYR A 51 -14.97 27.10 6.46
C TYR A 51 -15.31 27.57 7.88
N LEU A 52 -15.17 26.71 8.89
CA LEU A 52 -15.43 27.06 10.29
C LEU A 52 -14.44 28.10 10.81
N TYR A 53 -13.19 28.08 10.37
CA TYR A 53 -12.21 29.11 10.69
C TYR A 53 -12.67 30.49 10.21
N ILE A 54 -13.13 30.58 8.96
CA ILE A 54 -13.62 31.83 8.37
C ILE A 54 -14.87 32.34 9.10
N TYR A 55 -15.78 31.45 9.51
CA TYR A 55 -17.07 31.82 10.09
C TYR A 55 -17.07 32.03 11.62
N LEU A 56 -16.30 31.24 12.37
CA LEU A 56 -16.41 31.12 13.84
C LEU A 56 -15.09 31.37 14.58
N GLY A 57 -13.98 31.58 13.87
CA GLY A 57 -12.68 31.87 14.45
C GLY A 57 -11.90 30.63 14.94
N TRP A 58 -10.84 30.88 15.73
CA TRP A 58 -9.77 29.92 16.05
C TRP A 58 -10.17 28.71 16.91
N THR A 59 -11.23 28.80 17.72
CA THR A 59 -11.53 27.79 18.75
C THR A 59 -12.06 26.48 18.19
N ILE A 60 -12.69 26.48 17.02
CA ILE A 60 -13.23 25.25 16.41
C ILE A 60 -12.26 24.65 15.37
N SER A 61 -11.32 25.44 14.83
CA SER A 61 -10.34 24.96 13.85
C SER A 61 -9.31 24.01 14.44
N THR A 62 -9.04 24.11 15.75
CA THR A 62 -8.01 23.30 16.44
C THR A 62 -8.38 21.82 16.50
N GLY A 63 -9.67 21.51 16.73
CA GLY A 63 -10.16 20.13 16.72
C GLY A 63 -10.05 19.48 15.34
N ALA A 64 -10.37 20.23 14.28
CA ALA A 64 -10.26 19.73 12.92
C ALA A 64 -8.81 19.53 12.46
N PHE A 65 -7.87 20.35 12.95
CA PHE A 65 -6.44 20.16 12.72
C PHE A 65 -5.92 18.87 13.36
N LEU A 66 -6.31 18.58 14.61
CA LEU A 66 -5.97 17.32 15.30
C LEU A 66 -6.51 16.09 14.54
N VAL A 67 -7.76 16.15 14.06
CA VAL A 67 -8.35 15.06 13.27
C VAL A 67 -7.61 14.88 11.94
N ALA A 68 -7.25 15.98 11.25
CA ALA A 68 -6.47 15.91 10.03
C ALA A 68 -5.11 15.24 10.27
N LEU A 69 -4.40 15.63 11.33
CA LEU A 69 -3.10 15.08 11.71
C LEU A 69 -3.16 13.57 12.01
N LEU A 70 -4.18 13.13 12.77
CA LEU A 70 -4.43 11.71 13.02
C LEU A 70 -4.76 10.94 11.73
N GLY A 71 -5.54 11.56 10.84
CA GLY A 71 -5.85 11.01 9.51
C GLY A 71 -4.58 10.77 8.68
N THR A 72 -3.63 11.71 8.68
CA THR A 72 -2.38 11.56 7.93
C THR A 72 -1.54 10.40 8.47
N ILE A 73 -1.47 10.24 9.79
CA ILE A 73 -0.78 9.11 10.43
C ILE A 73 -1.44 7.78 10.03
N ALA A 74 -2.78 7.72 10.00
CA ALA A 74 -3.49 6.52 9.58
C ALA A 74 -3.21 6.13 8.12
N ILE A 75 -3.08 7.10 7.21
CA ILE A 75 -2.71 6.85 5.81
C ILE A 75 -1.32 6.23 5.73
N ILE A 76 -0.34 6.78 6.44
CA ILE A 76 1.04 6.26 6.44
C ILE A 76 1.06 4.80 6.90
N ILE A 77 0.32 4.47 7.96
CA ILE A 77 0.23 3.10 8.47
C ILE A 77 -0.41 2.17 7.42
N ILE A 78 -1.49 2.62 6.77
CA ILE A 78 -2.18 1.85 5.73
C ILE A 78 -1.26 1.59 4.53
N GLU A 79 -0.45 2.57 4.13
CA GLU A 79 0.49 2.45 3.01
C GLU A 79 1.60 1.45 3.31
N VAL A 80 2.18 1.50 4.51
CA VAL A 80 3.16 0.49 4.97
C VAL A 80 2.53 -0.91 5.02
N LEU A 81 1.26 -1.01 5.46
CA LEU A 81 0.56 -2.28 5.51
C LEU A 81 0.21 -2.81 4.10
N HIS A 82 -0.08 -1.91 3.17
CA HIS A 82 -0.31 -2.21 1.76
C HIS A 82 0.93 -2.82 1.12
N ASP A 83 2.10 -2.21 1.29
CA ASP A 83 3.36 -2.71 0.73
C ASP A 83 3.69 -4.10 1.28
N LYS A 84 3.55 -4.30 2.60
CA LYS A 84 3.72 -5.62 3.23
C LYS A 84 2.73 -6.66 2.68
N ALA A 85 1.47 -6.27 2.47
CA ALA A 85 0.45 -7.16 1.91
C ALA A 85 0.76 -7.55 0.46
N VAL A 86 1.28 -6.62 -0.35
CA VAL A 86 1.70 -6.87 -1.73
C VAL A 86 2.89 -7.83 -1.76
N ASP A 87 3.91 -7.60 -0.93
CA ASP A 87 5.09 -8.47 -0.84
C ASP A 87 4.73 -9.88 -0.38
N TYR A 88 3.86 -10.00 0.62
CA TYR A 88 3.37 -11.30 1.07
C TYR A 88 2.59 -12.04 -0.04
N GLY A 89 1.71 -11.33 -0.76
CA GLY A 89 0.99 -11.89 -1.91
C GLY A 89 1.94 -12.39 -3.01
N ASN A 90 2.96 -11.61 -3.35
CA ASN A 90 3.97 -11.97 -4.33
C ASN A 90 4.77 -13.22 -3.91
N LYS A 91 5.12 -13.35 -2.63
CA LYS A 91 5.80 -14.55 -2.10
C LYS A 91 4.94 -15.81 -2.26
N ILE A 92 3.67 -15.76 -1.87
CA ILE A 92 2.74 -16.90 -2.04
C ILE A 92 2.54 -17.24 -3.52
N TYR A 93 2.41 -16.21 -4.37
CA TYR A 93 2.17 -16.41 -5.78
C TYR A 93 3.34 -17.10 -6.48
N ASN A 94 4.57 -16.74 -6.15
CA ASN A 94 5.77 -17.38 -6.70
C ASN A 94 5.95 -18.81 -6.15
N GLN A 95 5.72 -19.04 -4.86
CA GLN A 95 5.78 -20.39 -4.27
C GLN A 95 4.79 -21.36 -4.95
N LYS A 96 3.60 -20.91 -5.33
CA LYS A 96 2.61 -21.74 -6.05
C LYS A 96 2.94 -22.00 -7.52
N ARG A 97 3.95 -21.33 -8.10
CA ARG A 97 4.40 -21.56 -9.48
C ARG A 97 5.65 -22.41 -9.58
N GLU A 98 6.36 -22.59 -8.47
CA GLU A 98 7.53 -23.47 -8.36
C GLU A 98 7.14 -24.93 -8.05
N PHE A 99 5.88 -25.17 -7.66
CA PHE A 99 5.23 -26.49 -7.65
C PHE A 99 4.48 -26.74 -8.96
#